data_AF-A0A1L7V000-F1
#
_entry.id   AF-A0A1L7V000-F1
#
_cell.length_a   1.000
_cell.length_b   1.000
_cell.length_c   1.000
_cell.angle_alpha   90.00
_cell.angle_beta   90.00
_cell.angle_gamma   90.00
#
_symmetry.space_group_name_H-M   'P 1'
#
loop_
_entity.id
_entity.type
_entity.pdbx_description
1 polymer ?
#
loop_
_entity_poly.entity_id
_entity_poly.type
_entity_poly.pdbx_seq_one_letter_code
_entity_poly.pdbx_strand_id
1 'polypeptide(L)'
;MSPTEKENTTEPVDKEVIHKLINELEGKLEALYTLSEEVNRGILESKDALESLREKRVKLIRTRLDQIFQQWNIGSLTSNHQPSTQNQGPNQSQNPGLGPVQGSSPAPTQAGINQQGQFGLPW
;
A
#
# COMPACT_ATOMS: atom_id res chain seq x y z
N MET A 1 56.83 -36.47 -49.71
CA MET A 1 55.71 -35.91 -48.92
C MET A 1 55.80 -34.40 -49.02
N SER A 2 54.88 -33.77 -49.75
CA SER A 2 54.80 -32.31 -49.84
C SER A 2 53.81 -31.81 -48.79
N PRO A 3 54.09 -30.73 -48.06
CA PRO A 3 53.13 -30.18 -47.11
C PRO A 3 52.06 -29.41 -47.88
N THR A 4 50.81 -29.78 -47.69
CA THR A 4 49.66 -28.99 -48.13
C THR A 4 49.55 -27.77 -47.21
N GLU A 5 49.88 -26.59 -47.74
CA GLU A 5 49.54 -25.33 -47.09
C GLU A 5 48.02 -25.28 -46.91
N LYS A 6 47.56 -25.25 -45.66
CA LYS A 6 46.18 -24.90 -45.35
C LYS A 6 46.05 -23.41 -45.56
N GLU A 7 45.55 -23.03 -46.74
CA GLU A 7 45.12 -21.69 -47.05
C GLU A 7 44.09 -21.25 -45.99
N ASN A 8 44.49 -20.31 -45.14
CA ASN A 8 43.62 -19.73 -44.14
C ASN A 8 42.80 -18.64 -44.82
N THR A 9 41.77 -19.03 -45.56
CA THR A 9 40.83 -18.12 -46.20
C THR A 9 39.87 -17.58 -45.15
N THR A 10 40.34 -16.59 -44.38
CA THR A 10 39.45 -15.68 -43.68
C THR A 10 38.84 -14.77 -44.74
N GLU A 11 37.57 -14.98 -45.08
CA GLU A 11 36.83 -14.05 -45.95
C GLU A 11 36.91 -12.64 -45.35
N PRO A 12 37.21 -11.60 -46.14
CA PRO A 12 37.23 -10.24 -45.64
C PRO A 12 35.82 -9.85 -45.21
N VAL A 13 35.64 -9.53 -43.92
CA VAL A 13 34.37 -9.03 -43.41
C VAL A 13 33.99 -7.77 -44.19
N ASP A 14 32.79 -7.77 -44.75
CA ASP A 14 32.28 -6.66 -45.55
C ASP A 14 32.12 -5.42 -44.67
N LYS A 15 32.96 -4.42 -44.94
CA LYS A 15 32.99 -3.16 -44.19
C LYS A 15 31.67 -2.39 -44.30
N GLU A 16 30.95 -2.54 -45.41
CA GLU A 16 29.67 -1.86 -45.61
C GLU A 16 28.59 -2.45 -44.71
N VAL A 17 28.59 -3.77 -44.54
CA VAL A 17 27.68 -4.46 -43.61
C VAL A 17 27.96 -4.03 -42.17
N ILE A 18 29.23 -3.90 -41.79
CA ILE A 18 29.62 -3.39 -40.46
C ILE A 18 29.12 -1.96 -40.27
N HIS A 19 29.35 -1.07 -41.23
CA HIS A 19 28.93 0.34 -41.14
C HIS A 19 27.41 0.46 -41.02
N LYS A 20 26.65 -0.32 -41.80
CA LYS A 20 25.19 -0.35 -41.70
C LYS A 20 24.71 -0.83 -40.33
N LEU A 21 25.34 -1.87 -39.78
CA LEU A 21 25.02 -2.37 -38.44
C LEU A 21 25.31 -1.31 -37.37
N ILE A 22 26.44 -0.60 -37.47
CA ILE A 22 26.79 0.48 -36.52
C ILE A 22 25.71 1.57 -36.55
N ASN A 23 25.33 2.07 -37.73
CA ASN A 23 24.29 3.10 -37.86
C ASN A 23 22.94 2.63 -37.30
N GLU A 24 22.57 1.37 -37.51
CA GLU A 24 21.34 0.80 -36.96
C GLU A 24 21.39 0.73 -35.42
N LEU A 25 22.54 0.34 -34.85
CA LEU A 25 22.73 0.27 -33.41
C LEU A 25 22.73 1.67 -32.77
N GLU A 26 23.33 2.67 -33.42
CA GLU A 26 23.29 4.06 -32.99
C GLU A 26 21.85 4.58 -32.96
N GLY A 27 21.07 4.34 -34.02
CA GLY A 27 19.66 4.73 -34.05
C GLY A 27 18.82 4.04 -32.96
N LYS A 28 19.07 2.75 -32.71
CA LYS A 28 18.41 2.03 -31.59
C LYS A 28 18.81 2.58 -30.23
N LEU A 29 20.07 2.98 -30.06
CA LEU A 29 20.56 3.55 -28.83
C LEU A 29 19.91 4.92 -28.55
N GLU A 30 19.78 5.78 -29.55
CA GLU A 30 19.06 7.06 -29.44
C GLU A 30 17.58 6.86 -29.10
N ALA A 31 16.92 5.88 -29.72
CA ALA A 31 15.54 5.53 -29.40
C ALA A 31 15.39 5.05 -27.96
N LEU A 32 16.34 4.25 -27.45
CA LEU A 32 16.35 3.81 -26.05
C LEU A 32 16.55 4.97 -25.07
N TYR A 33 17.43 5.93 -25.38
CA TYR A 33 17.58 7.13 -24.56
C TYR A 33 16.29 7.94 -24.52
N THR A 34 15.66 8.17 -25.67
CA THR A 34 14.38 8.89 -25.77
C THR A 34 13.30 8.19 -24.94
N LEU A 35 13.17 6.86 -25.08
CA LEU A 35 12.22 6.08 -24.30
C LEU A 35 12.50 6.16 -22.79
N SER A 36 13.78 6.13 -22.40
CA SER A 36 14.17 6.27 -21.00
C SER A 36 13.77 7.63 -20.41
N GLU A 37 13.90 8.71 -21.18
CA GLU A 37 13.46 10.05 -20.76
C GLU A 37 11.95 10.13 -20.62
N GLU A 38 11.20 9.55 -21.57
CA GLU A 38 9.73 9.50 -21.51
C GLU A 38 9.22 8.70 -20.31
N VAL A 39 9.82 7.53 -20.03
CA VAL A 39 9.49 6.72 -18.87
C VAL A 39 9.78 7.48 -17.58
N ASN A 40 10.95 8.13 -17.47
CA ASN A 40 11.30 8.93 -16.29
C ASN A 40 10.32 10.10 -16.08
N ARG A 41 9.94 10.79 -17.16
CA ARG A 41 8.92 11.83 -17.11
C ARG A 41 7.57 11.27 -16.62
N GLY A 42 7.12 10.15 -17.18
CA GLY A 42 5.87 9.51 -16.77
C GLY A 42 5.88 9.07 -15.29
N ILE A 43 7.02 8.57 -14.80
CA ILE A 43 7.19 8.23 -13.37
C ILE A 43 7.03 9.48 -12.49
N LEU A 44 7.69 10.59 -12.84
CA LEU A 44 7.58 11.84 -12.09
C LEU A 44 6.15 12.38 -12.07
N GLU A 45 5.49 12.44 -13.23
CA GLU A 45 4.10 12.87 -13.35
C GLU A 45 3.15 11.99 -12.53
N SER A 46 3.35 10.67 -12.57
CA SER A 46 2.54 9.73 -11.78
C SER A 46 2.74 9.91 -10.27
N LYS A 47 3.97 10.16 -9.83
CA LYS A 47 4.29 10.44 -8.42
C LYS A 47 3.57 11.69 -7.94
N ASP A 48 3.62 12.78 -8.71
CA ASP A 48 2.96 14.04 -8.36
C ASP A 48 1.43 13.89 -8.32
N ALA A 49 0.85 13.16 -9.28
CA ALA A 49 -0.57 12.86 -9.28
C ALA A 49 -1.00 12.04 -8.05
N LEU A 50 -0.20 11.05 -7.66
CA LEU A 50 -0.47 10.23 -6.48
C LEU A 50 -0.35 11.02 -5.18
N GLU A 51 0.63 11.92 -5.05
CA GLU A 51 0.75 12.79 -3.87
C GLU A 51 -0.45 13.76 -3.80
N SER A 52 -0.82 14.39 -4.92
CA SER A 52 -2.01 15.26 -4.96
C SER A 52 -3.28 14.52 -4.56
N LEU A 53 -3.46 13.28 -5.04
CA LEU A 53 -4.60 12.45 -4.69
C LEU A 53 -4.58 12.05 -3.21
N ARG A 54 -3.40 11.75 -2.67
CA ARG A 54 -3.21 11.45 -1.25
C ARG A 54 -3.58 12.65 -0.37
N GLU A 55 -3.07 13.83 -0.68
CA GLU A 55 -3.37 15.07 0.05
C GLU A 55 -4.87 15.38 0.04
N LYS A 56 -5.53 15.28 -1.12
CA LYS A 56 -6.97 15.49 -1.26
C LYS A 56 -7.76 14.51 -0.39
N ARG A 57 -7.40 13.22 -0.40
CA ARG A 57 -8.06 12.19 0.41
C ARG A 57 -7.86 12.43 1.91
N VAL A 58 -6.64 12.75 2.34
CA VAL A 58 -6.35 13.06 3.75
C VAL A 58 -7.16 14.27 4.20
N LYS A 59 -7.20 15.35 3.41
CA LYS A 59 -7.99 16.54 3.71
C LYS A 59 -9.47 16.20 3.85
N LEU A 60 -10.03 15.44 2.91
CA LEU A 60 -11.44 15.03 2.94
C LEU A 60 -11.77 14.20 4.17
N ILE A 61 -10.94 13.20 4.50
CA ILE A 61 -11.13 12.35 5.67
C ILE A 61 -11.07 13.19 6.95
N ARG A 62 -10.09 14.09 7.07
CA ARG A 62 -9.96 14.98 8.22
C ARG A 62 -11.20 15.85 8.40
N THR A 63 -11.66 16.50 7.32
CA THR A 63 -12.88 17.32 7.36
C THR A 63 -14.11 16.50 7.78
N ARG A 64 -14.26 15.26 7.29
CA ARG A 64 -15.36 14.38 7.69
C ARG A 64 -15.28 13.99 9.17
N LEU A 65 -14.09 13.66 9.66
CA LEU A 65 -13.89 13.35 11.08
C LEU A 65 -14.19 14.57 11.96
N ASP A 66 -13.71 15.75 11.58
CA ASP A 66 -13.99 17.01 12.31
C ASP A 66 -15.50 17.28 12.38
N GLN A 67 -16.23 17.06 11.28
CA GLN A 67 -17.68 17.19 11.24
C GLN A 67 -18.37 16.17 12.15
N ILE A 68 -17.93 14.91 12.13
CA ILE A 68 -18.47 13.87 13.03
C ILE A 68 -18.25 14.28 14.48
N PHE A 69 -17.05 14.72 14.87
CA PHE A 69 -16.76 15.15 16.23
C PHE A 69 -17.62 16.33 16.68
N GLN A 70 -17.86 17.31 15.79
CA GLN A 70 -18.75 18.44 16.07
C GLN A 70 -20.22 18.00 16.21
N GLN A 71 -20.69 17.11 15.33
CA GLN A 71 -22.07 16.62 15.32
C GLN A 71 -22.37 15.69 16.50
N TRP A 72 -21.39 14.91 16.94
CA TRP A 72 -21.60 13.91 17.99
C TRP A 72 -21.68 14.49 19.39
N ASN A 73 -21.43 15.81 19.61
CA ASN A 73 -21.44 16.46 20.93
C ASN A 73 -20.82 15.56 22.02
N ILE A 74 -19.75 14.84 21.67
CA ILE A 74 -19.03 14.00 22.61
C ILE A 74 -18.27 15.00 23.49
N GLY A 75 -18.81 15.25 24.68
CA GLY A 75 -18.04 15.87 25.74
C GLY A 75 -16.71 15.15 25.89
N SER A 76 -15.65 15.90 26.22
CA SER A 76 -14.27 15.40 26.32
C SER A 76 -14.21 13.95 26.77
N LEU A 77 -13.64 13.06 25.95
CA LEU A 77 -13.47 11.65 26.29
C LEU A 77 -12.52 11.55 27.49
N THR A 78 -13.06 11.64 28.71
CA THR A 78 -12.28 11.49 29.93
C THR A 78 -11.91 10.02 30.10
N SER A 79 -10.63 9.74 30.27
CA SER A 79 -10.15 8.42 30.63
C SER A 79 -10.71 8.03 32.00
N ASN A 80 -11.62 7.05 32.05
CA ASN A 80 -12.16 6.50 33.30
C ASN A 80 -11.24 5.45 33.93
N HIS A 81 -10.00 5.32 33.45
CA HIS A 81 -9.02 4.45 34.07
C HIS A 81 -8.49 5.10 35.33
N GLN A 82 -9.16 4.86 36.46
CA GLN A 82 -8.48 4.95 37.76
C GLN A 82 -7.29 4.00 37.71
N PRO A 83 -6.07 4.46 38.03
CA PRO A 83 -4.96 3.55 38.21
C PRO A 83 -5.34 2.62 39.37
N SER A 84 -5.46 1.33 39.09
CA SER A 84 -5.61 0.33 40.13
C SER A 84 -4.35 0.38 40.98
N THR A 85 -4.42 1.03 42.14
CA THR A 85 -3.38 0.97 43.15
C THR A 85 -3.46 -0.40 43.83
N GLN A 86 -3.17 -1.46 43.09
CA GLN A 86 -2.95 -2.79 43.65
C GLN A 86 -1.49 -2.89 44.08
N ASN A 87 -1.15 -2.11 45.10
CA ASN A 87 -0.01 -2.38 45.97
C ASN A 87 -0.57 -2.80 47.32
N GLN A 88 -0.71 -4.11 47.52
CA GLN A 88 -0.53 -4.80 48.81
C GLN A 88 -0.76 -6.31 48.63
N GLY A 89 0.30 -7.10 48.71
CA GLY A 89 0.20 -8.45 49.28
C GLY A 89 0.25 -8.39 50.81
N PRO A 90 0.15 -9.51 51.56
CA PRO A 90 0.06 -10.90 51.11
C PRO A 90 -1.12 -11.69 51.73
N ASN A 91 -1.50 -12.77 51.05
CA ASN A 91 -2.03 -14.03 51.61
C ASN A 91 -3.15 -13.98 52.67
N GLN A 92 -4.41 -14.28 52.27
CA GLN A 92 -5.36 -14.97 53.14
C GLN A 92 -6.44 -15.69 52.32
N SER A 93 -6.29 -17.01 52.21
CA SER A 93 -7.34 -17.94 51.80
C SER A 93 -8.30 -18.14 52.96
N GLN A 94 -9.58 -17.76 52.83
CA GLN A 94 -10.74 -18.41 53.47
C GLN A 94 -12.00 -18.11 52.67
N ASN A 95 -12.61 -19.13 52.06
CA ASN A 95 -14.05 -19.14 51.78
C ASN A 95 -14.73 -19.73 53.04
N PRO A 96 -15.87 -19.19 53.50
CA PRO A 96 -17.11 -19.91 53.21
C PRO A 96 -18.37 -19.02 53.12
N GLY A 97 -19.32 -19.43 52.27
CA GLY A 97 -20.72 -19.52 52.70
C GLY A 97 -21.72 -18.52 52.12
N LEU A 98 -22.55 -19.06 51.20
CA LEU A 98 -24.01 -18.90 51.08
C LEU A 98 -24.61 -17.48 50.91
N GLY A 99 -25.01 -17.21 49.66
CA GLY A 99 -26.05 -16.23 49.32
C GLY A 99 -26.38 -16.25 47.82
N PRO A 100 -27.54 -16.81 47.38
CA PRO A 100 -27.99 -16.83 45.98
C PRO A 100 -28.87 -15.59 45.69
N VAL A 101 -28.96 -15.02 44.48
CA VAL A 101 -29.88 -15.29 43.34
C VAL A 101 -29.71 -13.99 42.48
N GLN A 102 -29.50 -13.92 41.16
CA GLN A 102 -30.36 -14.35 40.07
C GLN A 102 -29.59 -14.18 38.76
N GLY A 103 -29.12 -15.29 38.18
CA GLY A 103 -28.74 -15.33 36.77
C GLY A 103 -29.97 -15.68 35.95
N SER A 104 -30.29 -14.87 34.93
CA SER A 104 -30.69 -15.30 33.58
C SER A 104 -31.34 -14.16 32.81
N SER A 105 -30.63 -13.64 31.81
CA SER A 105 -31.23 -13.47 30.48
C SER A 105 -30.13 -13.46 29.41
N PRO A 106 -30.24 -14.33 28.39
CA PRO A 106 -29.28 -14.44 27.29
C PRO A 106 -29.50 -13.32 26.25
N ALA A 107 -28.45 -13.04 25.49
CA ALA A 107 -28.45 -12.16 24.33
C ALA A 107 -29.49 -12.61 23.27
N PRO A 108 -30.14 -11.67 22.53
CA PRO A 108 -30.80 -12.02 21.30
C PRO A 108 -29.83 -11.89 20.11
N THR A 109 -29.52 -13.04 19.51
CA THR A 109 -28.90 -13.18 18.19
C THR A 109 -29.90 -12.80 17.09
N GLN A 110 -29.52 -11.82 16.28
CA GLN A 110 -29.72 -11.64 14.83
C GLN A 110 -30.86 -12.39 14.09
N ALA A 111 -31.78 -11.63 13.48
CA ALA A 111 -32.47 -11.89 12.19
C ALA A 111 -33.18 -10.58 11.76
N GLY A 112 -33.08 -9.97 10.58
CA GLY A 112 -32.29 -10.18 9.37
C GLY A 112 -32.60 -9.05 8.35
N ILE A 113 -31.90 -9.11 7.21
CA ILE A 113 -32.28 -8.69 5.84
C ILE A 113 -32.34 -7.19 5.45
N ASN A 114 -31.40 -6.84 4.56
CA ASN A 114 -31.45 -5.92 3.39
C ASN A 114 -32.07 -4.52 3.51
N GLN A 115 -31.23 -3.49 3.42
CA GLN A 115 -31.44 -2.40 2.46
C GLN A 115 -30.09 -1.97 1.85
N GLN A 116 -30.07 -1.96 0.52
CA GLN A 116 -29.02 -1.45 -0.34
C GLN A 116 -28.75 0.03 -0.05
N GLY A 117 -27.52 0.36 0.31
CA GLY A 117 -26.98 1.71 0.21
C GLY A 117 -25.86 1.69 -0.81
N GLN A 118 -26.18 1.97 -2.07
CA GLN A 118 -25.17 2.28 -3.08
C GLN A 118 -24.37 3.49 -2.59
N PHE A 119 -23.15 3.26 -2.10
CA PHE A 119 -22.16 4.32 -2.03
C PHE A 119 -21.64 4.59 -3.45
N GLY A 120 -22.43 5.33 -4.22
CA GLY A 120 -21.94 5.96 -5.44
C GLY A 120 -20.81 6.92 -5.06
N LEU A 121 -19.58 6.56 -5.43
CA LEU A 121 -18.43 7.44 -5.35
C LEU A 121 -18.46 8.35 -6.57
N PRO A 122 -18.46 9.70 -6.42
CA PRO A 122 -17.92 10.54 -7.47
C PRO A 122 -16.39 10.47 -7.34
N TRP A 123 -15.75 9.97 -8.39
CA TRP A 123 -14.32 10.17 -8.60
C TRP A 123 -14.00 11.65 -8.77
#